data_AF-A0A7W1WGT5-F1
#
_entry.id   AF-A0A7W1WGT5-F1
#
_cell.length_a   1.000
_cell.length_b   1.000
_cell.length_c   1.000
_cell.angle_alpha   90.00
_cell.angle_beta   90.00
_cell.angle_gamma   90.00
#
_symmetry.space_group_name_H-M   'P 1'
#
loop_
_entity.id
_entity.type
_entity.pdbx_description
1 polymer ?
#
loop_
_entity_poly.entity_id
_entity_poly.type
_entity_poly.pdbx_seq_one_letter_code
_entity_poly.pdbx_strand_id
1 'polypeptide(L)'
;MPPLDQILAPQAQSAVIAGLFLAIGWWVVALQGRRRDAKLRAERVRDVQRALFAEIRAYLAVLERDHIAEYGAAIAARIETEQGYFPVIPTEHNNAIFHAIVSEIHVLPRDTVDPVVLYYSQLNAIGAMITDLRALDTARIGQERAAAMYRDYISMKLGAIELGEGALAAIRANMDGTGRSVQ
;
A
#
# COMPACT_ATOMS: atom_id res chain seq x y z
N MET A 1 -8.01 -24.58 61.06
CA MET A 1 -9.32 -25.14 60.64
C MET A 1 -9.78 -24.35 59.44
N PRO A 2 -9.68 -24.90 58.22
CA PRO A 2 -10.10 -24.20 57.02
C PRO A 2 -11.64 -24.02 57.02
N PRO A 3 -12.17 -22.89 56.56
CA PRO A 3 -13.56 -22.49 56.79
C PRO A 3 -14.63 -23.27 55.98
N LEU A 4 -14.23 -24.29 55.20
CA LEU A 4 -15.13 -24.99 54.26
C LEU A 4 -15.50 -26.43 54.67
N ASP A 5 -14.97 -26.93 55.80
CA ASP A 5 -15.15 -28.32 56.25
C ASP A 5 -16.56 -28.63 56.76
N GLN A 6 -17.39 -27.62 57.02
CA GLN A 6 -18.74 -27.80 57.56
C GLN A 6 -19.82 -28.01 56.48
N ILE A 7 -19.49 -27.86 55.19
CA ILE A 7 -20.50 -27.82 54.11
C ILE A 7 -20.17 -28.77 52.94
N LEU A 8 -18.91 -29.20 52.75
CA LEU A 8 -18.49 -30.00 51.59
C LEU A 8 -17.62 -31.19 52.00
N ALA A 9 -17.88 -32.37 51.40
CA ALA A 9 -17.01 -33.54 51.54
C ALA A 9 -15.60 -33.23 51.01
N PRO A 10 -14.52 -33.82 51.57
CA PRO A 10 -13.13 -33.50 51.21
C PRO A 10 -12.84 -33.62 49.71
N GLN A 11 -13.48 -34.60 49.05
CA GLN A 11 -13.39 -34.84 47.62
C GLN A 11 -14.05 -33.71 46.79
N ALA A 12 -15.15 -33.15 47.29
CA ALA A 12 -15.84 -32.03 46.65
C ALA A 12 -15.03 -30.73 46.75
N GLN A 13 -14.34 -30.49 47.88
CA GLN A 13 -13.41 -29.35 48.00
C GLN A 13 -12.26 -29.45 47.00
N SER A 14 -11.66 -30.65 46.85
CA SER A 14 -10.59 -30.86 45.86
C SER A 14 -11.06 -30.69 44.41
N ALA A 15 -12.28 -31.12 44.08
CA ALA A 15 -12.85 -30.96 42.74
C ALA A 15 -13.15 -29.49 42.42
N VAL A 16 -13.64 -28.71 43.40
CA VAL A 16 -13.88 -27.27 43.26
C VAL A 16 -12.58 -26.51 43.03
N ILE A 17 -11.53 -26.81 43.80
CA ILE A 17 -10.21 -26.18 43.65
C ILE A 17 -9.59 -26.53 42.29
N ALA A 18 -9.66 -27.80 41.88
CA ALA A 18 -9.16 -28.25 40.58
C ALA A 18 -9.92 -27.58 39.41
N GLY A 19 -11.26 -27.49 39.50
CA GLY A 19 -12.09 -26.80 38.52
C GLY A 19 -11.78 -25.30 38.42
N LEU A 20 -11.55 -24.63 39.55
CA LEU A 20 -11.17 -23.21 39.59
C LEU A 20 -9.81 -22.97 38.93
N PHE A 21 -8.83 -23.84 39.19
CA PHE A 21 -7.49 -23.74 38.63
C PHE A 21 -7.49 -23.90 37.09
N LEU A 22 -8.29 -24.84 36.58
CA LEU A 22 -8.50 -25.03 35.15
C LEU A 22 -9.19 -23.82 34.49
N ALA A 23 -10.22 -23.26 35.13
CA ALA A 23 -10.93 -22.09 34.62
C ALA A 23 -10.03 -20.83 34.54
N ILE A 24 -9.22 -20.58 35.58
CA ILE A 24 -8.25 -19.48 35.60
C ILE A 24 -7.17 -19.70 34.53
N GLY A 25 -6.68 -20.93 34.35
CA GLY A 25 -5.72 -21.27 33.30
C GLY A 25 -6.24 -20.95 31.90
N TRP A 26 -7.51 -21.28 31.61
CA TRP A 26 -8.13 -20.96 30.32
C TRP A 26 -8.26 -19.45 30.10
N TRP A 27 -8.62 -18.68 31.13
CA TRP A 27 -8.72 -17.22 31.02
C TRP A 27 -7.35 -16.58 30.75
N VAL A 28 -6.30 -16.99 31.48
CA VAL A 28 -4.93 -16.51 31.24
C VAL A 28 -4.47 -16.84 29.81
N VAL A 29 -4.73 -18.06 29.33
CA VAL A 29 -4.43 -18.46 27.95
C VAL A 29 -5.21 -17.63 26.94
N ALA A 30 -6.49 -17.36 27.17
CA ALA A 30 -7.31 -16.52 26.29
C ALA A 30 -6.81 -15.06 26.28
N LEU A 31 -6.39 -14.52 27.41
CA LEU A 31 -5.85 -13.15 27.52
C LEU A 31 -4.46 -13.04 26.86
N GLN A 32 -3.61 -14.06 27.04
CA GLN A 32 -2.32 -14.17 26.36
C GLN A 32 -2.49 -14.34 24.85
N GLY A 33 -3.46 -15.15 24.40
CA GLY A 33 -3.84 -15.32 23.00
C GLY A 33 -4.25 -13.99 22.38
N ARG A 34 -5.18 -13.27 23.02
CA ARG A 34 -5.61 -11.93 22.57
C ARG A 34 -4.45 -10.93 22.44
N ARG A 35 -3.50 -10.94 23.39
CA ARG A 35 -2.30 -10.08 23.32
C ARG A 35 -1.35 -10.47 22.20
N ARG A 36 -1.13 -11.77 21.98
CA ARG A 36 -0.30 -12.29 20.88
C ARG A 36 -0.92 -11.96 19.54
N ASP A 37 -2.22 -12.17 19.39
CA ASP A 37 -2.95 -11.86 18.15
C ASP A 37 -2.91 -10.36 17.84
N ALA A 38 -3.08 -9.50 18.84
CA ALA A 38 -2.95 -8.05 18.68
C ALA A 38 -1.52 -7.65 18.26
N LYS A 39 -0.50 -8.26 18.87
CA LYS A 39 0.91 -8.02 18.52
C LYS A 39 1.22 -8.45 17.08
N LEU A 40 0.79 -9.65 16.69
CA LEU A 40 0.97 -10.17 15.33
C LEU A 40 0.27 -9.30 14.29
N ARG A 41 -0.93 -8.80 14.59
CA ARG A 41 -1.63 -7.85 13.72
C ARG A 41 -0.84 -6.55 13.56
N ALA A 42 -0.33 -5.99 14.67
CA ALA A 42 0.45 -4.76 14.62
C ALA A 42 1.77 -4.92 13.85
N GLU A 43 2.45 -6.06 14.00
CA GLU A 43 3.65 -6.41 13.23
C GLU A 43 3.33 -6.51 11.74
N ARG A 44 2.26 -7.22 11.37
CA ARG A 44 1.81 -7.33 9.96
C ARG A 44 1.51 -5.97 9.34
N VAL A 45 0.77 -5.09 10.04
CA VAL A 45 0.47 -3.72 9.56
C VAL A 45 1.77 -2.97 9.26
N ARG A 46 2.74 -3.04 10.18
CA ARG A 46 4.01 -2.33 10.06
C ARG A 46 4.84 -2.84 8.89
N ASP A 47 4.91 -4.14 8.70
CA ASP A 47 5.67 -4.75 7.60
C ASP A 47 5.06 -4.39 6.25
N VAL A 48 3.72 -4.44 6.15
CA VAL A 48 2.98 -4.00 4.96
C VAL A 48 3.24 -2.52 4.66
N GLN A 49 3.10 -1.65 5.65
CA GLN A 49 3.37 -0.21 5.50
C GLN A 49 4.81 0.06 5.04
N ARG A 50 5.78 -0.64 5.64
CA ARG A 50 7.20 -0.49 5.28
C ARG A 50 7.47 -0.95 3.85
N ALA A 51 6.87 -2.06 3.43
CA ALA A 51 7.04 -2.58 2.08
C ALA A 51 6.41 -1.65 1.04
N LEU A 52 5.19 -1.17 1.28
CA LEU A 52 4.53 -0.17 0.42
C LEU A 52 5.31 1.14 0.35
N PHE A 53 5.79 1.64 1.49
CA PHE A 53 6.61 2.85 1.54
C PHE A 53 7.86 2.71 0.67
N ALA A 54 8.53 1.55 0.74
CA ALA A 54 9.72 1.29 -0.06
C ALA A 54 9.41 1.20 -1.56
N GLU A 55 8.33 0.51 -1.95
CA GLU A 55 7.91 0.40 -3.36
C GLU A 55 7.58 1.77 -3.96
N ILE A 56 6.72 2.55 -3.29
CA ILE A 56 6.32 3.89 -3.75
C ILE A 56 7.56 4.79 -3.88
N ARG A 57 8.40 4.82 -2.84
CA ARG A 57 9.62 5.65 -2.82
C ARG A 57 10.59 5.26 -3.93
N ALA A 58 10.73 3.97 -4.24
CA ALA A 58 11.61 3.51 -5.30
C ALA A 58 11.18 4.05 -6.67
N TYR A 59 9.87 4.02 -6.98
CA TYR A 59 9.36 4.57 -8.23
C TYR A 59 9.51 6.09 -8.29
N LEU A 60 9.18 6.81 -7.21
CA LEU A 60 9.35 8.27 -7.18
C LEU A 60 10.81 8.70 -7.39
N ALA A 61 11.76 7.99 -6.78
CA ALA A 61 13.18 8.26 -6.96
C ALA A 61 13.65 8.09 -8.42
N VAL A 62 13.03 7.17 -9.17
CA VAL A 62 13.30 7.02 -10.62
C VAL A 62 12.76 8.22 -11.39
N LEU A 63 11.53 8.65 -11.12
CA LEU A 63 10.93 9.80 -11.80
C LEU A 63 11.70 11.10 -11.55
N GLU A 64 12.18 11.29 -10.32
CA GLU A 64 13.01 12.42 -9.92
C GLU A 64 14.37 12.39 -10.63
N ARG A 65 15.08 11.25 -10.55
CA ARG A 65 16.38 11.05 -11.21
C ARG A 65 16.31 11.32 -12.71
N ASP A 66 15.23 10.90 -13.36
CA ASP A 66 15.07 11.02 -14.81
C ASP A 66 14.57 12.40 -15.24
N HIS A 67 14.35 13.34 -14.31
CA HIS A 67 13.82 14.69 -14.57
C HIS A 67 12.62 14.64 -15.52
N ILE A 68 11.62 13.80 -15.17
CA ILE A 68 10.61 13.31 -16.12
C ILE A 68 9.85 14.42 -16.88
N ALA A 69 9.69 15.61 -16.29
CA ALA A 69 9.10 16.77 -16.95
C ALA A 69 9.94 17.26 -18.15
N GLU A 70 11.24 17.47 -17.92
CA GLU A 70 12.18 17.97 -18.92
C GLU A 70 12.42 16.92 -20.02
N TYR A 71 12.63 15.67 -19.60
CA TYR A 71 12.72 14.54 -20.51
C TYR A 71 11.46 14.41 -21.38
N GLY A 72 10.28 14.51 -20.77
CA GLY A 72 9.01 14.43 -21.46
C GLY A 72 8.82 15.55 -22.49
N ALA A 73 9.14 16.79 -22.13
CA ALA A 73 9.07 17.93 -23.03
C ALA A 73 10.01 17.78 -24.23
N ALA A 74 11.25 17.34 -24.00
CA ALA A 74 12.23 17.11 -25.06
C ALA A 74 11.77 16.04 -26.05
N ILE A 75 11.23 14.92 -25.57
CA ILE A 75 10.74 13.84 -26.43
C ILE A 75 9.47 14.27 -27.18
N ALA A 76 8.55 15.00 -26.55
CA ALA A 76 7.36 15.52 -27.23
C ALA A 76 7.74 16.44 -28.41
N ALA A 77 8.71 17.34 -28.21
CA ALA A 77 9.20 18.21 -29.26
C ALA A 77 9.81 17.43 -30.44
N ARG A 78 10.51 16.33 -30.16
CA ARG A 78 11.05 15.43 -31.21
C ARG A 78 9.93 14.72 -31.97
N ILE A 79 8.87 14.26 -31.30
CA ILE A 79 7.70 13.66 -31.99
C ILE A 79 7.07 14.64 -32.99
N GLU A 80 6.97 15.93 -32.63
CA GLU A 80 6.40 16.97 -33.49
C GLU A 80 7.30 17.32 -34.68
N THR A 81 8.61 17.33 -34.49
CA THR A 81 9.56 17.89 -35.47
C THR A 81 10.27 16.83 -36.33
N GLU A 82 10.47 15.61 -35.82
CA GLU A 82 11.18 14.54 -36.51
C GLU A 82 10.18 13.58 -37.17
N GLN A 83 10.12 13.60 -38.50
CA GLN A 83 9.17 12.77 -39.25
C GLN A 83 9.40 11.28 -39.02
N GLY A 84 8.33 10.58 -38.61
CA GLY A 84 8.37 9.14 -38.33
C GLY A 84 8.99 8.76 -36.99
N TYR A 85 9.41 9.74 -36.18
CA TYR A 85 9.92 9.47 -34.84
C TYR A 85 8.80 9.21 -33.83
N PHE A 86 8.93 8.13 -33.08
CA PHE A 86 8.16 7.89 -31.86
C PHE A 86 9.01 7.09 -30.88
N PRO A 87 9.07 7.48 -29.59
CA PRO A 87 9.92 6.81 -28.62
C PRO A 87 9.39 5.39 -28.33
N VAL A 88 10.31 4.49 -27.96
CA VAL A 88 9.92 3.21 -27.36
C VAL A 88 9.37 3.49 -25.97
N ILE A 89 8.13 3.06 -25.72
CA ILE A 89 7.51 3.16 -24.39
C ILE A 89 7.75 1.85 -23.63
N PRO A 90 8.59 1.84 -22.57
CA PRO A 90 8.87 0.62 -21.82
C PRO A 90 7.65 0.19 -20.98
N THR A 91 7.55 -1.12 -20.73
CA THR A 91 6.62 -1.63 -19.72
C THR A 91 7.14 -1.28 -18.33
N GLU A 92 6.23 -0.86 -17.45
CA GLU A 92 6.54 -0.49 -16.08
C GLU A 92 5.84 -1.44 -15.10
N HIS A 93 6.60 -1.94 -14.12
CA HIS A 93 6.10 -2.84 -13.06
C HIS A 93 6.49 -2.26 -11.69
N ASN A 94 5.72 -1.26 -11.24
CA ASN A 94 6.00 -0.51 -10.01
C ASN A 94 4.94 -0.75 -8.91
N ASN A 95 4.32 -1.94 -8.92
CA ASN A 95 3.18 -2.30 -8.07
C ASN A 95 3.19 -3.77 -7.62
N ALA A 96 4.37 -4.40 -7.60
CA ALA A 96 4.52 -5.82 -7.26
C ALA A 96 4.16 -6.10 -5.79
N ILE A 97 4.61 -5.26 -4.87
CA ILE A 97 4.28 -5.38 -3.45
C ILE A 97 2.79 -5.13 -3.25
N PHE A 98 2.25 -4.04 -3.80
CA PHE A 98 0.83 -3.74 -3.73
C PHE A 98 -0.05 -4.89 -4.23
N HIS A 99 0.26 -5.47 -5.38
CA HIS A 99 -0.49 -6.62 -5.90
C HIS A 99 -0.47 -7.84 -4.97
N ALA A 100 0.66 -8.08 -4.29
CA ALA A 100 0.78 -9.20 -3.36
C ALA A 100 -0.08 -9.03 -2.10
N ILE A 101 -0.42 -7.79 -1.72
CA ILE A 101 -1.09 -7.48 -0.45
C ILE A 101 -2.48 -6.87 -0.61
N VAL A 102 -2.96 -6.59 -1.83
CA VAL A 102 -4.21 -5.85 -2.05
C VAL A 102 -5.43 -6.55 -1.45
N SER A 103 -5.43 -7.89 -1.39
CA SER A 103 -6.48 -8.68 -0.70
C SER A 103 -6.51 -8.44 0.82
N GLU A 104 -5.40 -7.95 1.37
CA GLU A 104 -5.19 -7.66 2.78
C GLU A 104 -5.21 -6.16 3.07
N ILE A 105 -5.58 -5.31 2.11
CA ILE A 105 -5.51 -3.85 2.27
C ILE A 105 -6.36 -3.33 3.43
N HIS A 106 -7.38 -4.09 3.84
CA HIS A 106 -8.21 -3.85 5.01
C HIS A 106 -7.44 -3.88 6.35
N VAL A 107 -6.21 -4.39 6.35
CA VAL A 107 -5.30 -4.37 7.50
C VAL A 107 -4.71 -2.97 7.71
N LEU A 108 -4.63 -2.13 6.66
CA LEU A 108 -4.10 -0.78 6.78
C LEU A 108 -5.08 0.16 7.53
N PRO A 109 -4.54 1.19 8.22
CA PRO A 109 -5.37 2.26 8.76
C PRO A 109 -6.17 2.95 7.66
N ARG A 110 -7.42 3.34 7.95
CA ARG A 110 -8.32 4.00 6.99
C ARG A 110 -7.66 5.19 6.30
N ASP A 111 -6.97 6.03 7.06
CA ASP A 111 -6.30 7.24 6.56
C ASP A 111 -5.07 6.93 5.68
N THR A 112 -4.61 5.68 5.65
CA THR A 112 -3.57 5.18 4.74
C THR A 112 -4.16 4.56 3.47
N VAL A 113 -5.33 3.92 3.57
CA VAL A 113 -5.92 3.19 2.43
C VAL A 113 -6.19 4.12 1.27
N ASP A 114 -6.89 5.24 1.49
CA ASP A 114 -7.34 6.10 0.38
C ASP A 114 -6.16 6.68 -0.43
N PRO A 115 -5.12 7.28 0.18
CA PRO A 115 -3.97 7.79 -0.58
C PRO A 115 -3.21 6.70 -1.34
N VAL A 116 -3.05 5.51 -0.73
CA VAL A 116 -2.38 4.37 -1.36
C VAL A 116 -3.17 3.89 -2.58
N VAL A 117 -4.50 3.75 -2.44
CA VAL A 117 -5.37 3.31 -3.53
C VAL A 117 -5.37 4.33 -4.67
N LEU A 118 -5.44 5.64 -4.38
CA LEU A 118 -5.37 6.69 -5.40
C LEU A 118 -4.05 6.61 -6.20
N TYR A 119 -2.93 6.46 -5.51
CA TYR A 119 -1.62 6.30 -6.17
C TYR A 119 -1.57 5.07 -7.08
N TYR A 120 -1.97 3.89 -6.60
CA TYR A 120 -1.91 2.67 -7.44
C TYR A 120 -2.96 2.68 -8.56
N SER A 121 -4.09 3.34 -8.36
CA SER A 121 -5.06 3.60 -9.44
C SER A 121 -4.43 4.43 -10.56
N GLN A 122 -3.68 5.47 -10.22
CA GLN A 122 -2.92 6.27 -11.19
C GLN A 122 -1.88 5.42 -11.93
N LEU A 123 -1.15 4.53 -11.26
CA LEU A 123 -0.21 3.62 -11.92
C LEU A 123 -0.90 2.68 -12.91
N ASN A 124 -2.09 2.18 -12.57
CA ASN A 124 -2.88 1.35 -13.48
C ASN A 124 -3.32 2.15 -14.73
N ALA A 125 -3.75 3.41 -14.54
CA ALA A 125 -4.09 4.30 -15.64
C ALA A 125 -2.89 4.58 -16.54
N ILE A 126 -1.70 4.79 -15.97
CA ILE A 126 -0.43 4.93 -16.71
C ILE A 126 -0.14 3.65 -17.51
N GLY A 127 -0.29 2.47 -16.91
CA GLY A 127 -0.10 1.19 -17.61
C GLY A 127 -1.04 1.01 -18.81
N ALA A 128 -2.31 1.43 -18.68
CA ALA A 128 -3.25 1.46 -19.80
C ALA A 128 -2.79 2.43 -20.90
N MET A 129 -2.39 3.65 -20.52
CA MET A 129 -1.87 4.64 -21.46
C MET A 129 -0.60 4.16 -22.19
N ILE A 130 0.31 3.45 -21.52
CA ILE A 130 1.48 2.81 -22.13
C ILE A 130 1.04 1.81 -23.20
N THR A 131 0.00 1.03 -22.93
CA THR A 131 -0.54 0.06 -23.90
C THR A 131 -1.11 0.76 -25.12
N ASP A 132 -1.86 1.84 -24.92
CA ASP A 132 -2.45 2.63 -26.01
C ASP A 132 -1.38 3.33 -26.86
N LEU A 133 -0.36 3.93 -26.22
CA LEU A 133 0.76 4.58 -26.92
C LEU A 133 1.59 3.58 -27.73
N ARG A 134 1.73 2.33 -27.29
CA ARG A 134 2.44 1.28 -28.03
C ARG A 134 1.65 0.77 -29.24
N ALA A 135 0.33 0.87 -29.21
CA ALA A 135 -0.55 0.50 -30.31
C ALA A 135 -0.79 1.67 -31.29
N LEU A 136 -0.13 2.80 -31.08
CA LEU A 136 -0.40 4.04 -31.79
C LEU A 136 0.18 4.02 -33.20
N ASP A 137 -0.70 4.31 -34.18
CA ASP A 137 -0.32 4.50 -35.58
C ASP A 137 -0.12 6.00 -35.85
N THR A 138 1.14 6.45 -35.76
CA THR A 138 1.52 7.86 -35.95
C THR A 138 1.25 8.36 -37.37
N ALA A 139 1.28 7.48 -38.38
CA ALA A 139 0.99 7.85 -39.76
C ALA A 139 -0.50 8.17 -39.94
N ARG A 140 -1.38 7.46 -39.22
CA ARG A 140 -2.83 7.69 -39.26
C ARG A 140 -3.27 8.91 -38.45
N ILE A 141 -2.70 9.13 -37.27
CA ILE A 141 -3.19 10.18 -36.34
C ILE A 141 -2.45 11.51 -36.47
N GLY A 142 -1.27 11.51 -37.08
CA GLY A 142 -0.40 12.69 -37.21
C GLY A 142 0.49 12.96 -36.00
N GLN A 143 1.61 13.65 -36.24
CA GLN A 143 2.64 13.93 -35.23
C GLN A 143 2.14 14.80 -34.08
N GLU A 144 1.36 15.86 -34.37
CA GLU A 144 0.83 16.77 -33.35
C GLU A 144 -0.03 16.03 -32.33
N ARG A 145 -0.90 15.12 -32.80
CA ARG A 145 -1.76 14.32 -31.91
C ARG A 145 -0.97 13.28 -31.15
N ALA A 146 0.02 12.64 -31.79
CA ALA A 146 0.91 11.70 -31.10
C ALA A 146 1.71 12.40 -29.98
N ALA A 147 2.20 13.62 -30.24
CA ALA A 147 2.91 14.41 -29.26
C ALA A 147 2.00 14.87 -28.10
N ALA A 148 0.75 15.26 -28.40
CA ALA A 148 -0.24 15.58 -27.38
C ALA A 148 -0.52 14.38 -26.46
N MET A 149 -0.75 13.19 -27.02
CA MET A 149 -0.94 11.97 -26.23
C MET A 149 0.29 11.62 -25.39
N TYR A 150 1.51 11.81 -25.93
CA TYR A 150 2.73 11.63 -25.17
C TYR A 150 2.85 12.64 -24.02
N ARG A 151 2.47 13.91 -24.22
CA ARG A 151 2.41 14.91 -23.15
C ARG A 151 1.41 14.56 -22.06
N ASP A 152 0.26 14.00 -22.43
CA ASP A 152 -0.74 13.52 -21.46
C ASP A 152 -0.17 12.39 -20.60
N TYR A 153 0.52 11.42 -21.23
CA TYR A 153 1.25 10.38 -20.53
C TYR A 153 2.30 10.91 -19.55
N ILE A 154 3.10 11.91 -19.95
CA ILE A 154 4.06 12.56 -19.04
C ILE A 154 3.34 13.27 -17.89
N SER A 155 2.25 13.97 -18.18
CA SER A 155 1.43 14.64 -17.17
C SER A 155 0.85 13.66 -16.16
N MET A 156 0.43 12.47 -16.60
CA MET A 156 0.00 11.39 -15.71
C MET A 156 1.13 10.91 -14.79
N LYS A 157 2.37 10.81 -15.30
CA LYS A 157 3.54 10.44 -14.47
C LYS A 157 3.89 11.52 -13.45
N LEU A 158 3.74 12.80 -13.81
CA LEU A 158 3.88 13.90 -12.87
C LEU A 158 2.80 13.87 -11.78
N GLY A 159 1.54 13.59 -12.15
CA GLY A 159 0.46 13.38 -11.18
C GLY A 159 0.72 12.20 -10.24
N ALA A 160 1.39 11.14 -10.71
CA ALA A 160 1.79 10.02 -9.85
C ALA A 160 2.84 10.42 -8.79
N ILE A 161 3.64 11.47 -9.02
CA ILE A 161 4.56 12.01 -8.01
C ILE A 161 3.75 12.61 -6.86
N GLU A 162 2.80 13.51 -7.17
CA GLU A 162 1.96 14.16 -6.16
C GLU A 162 1.18 13.14 -5.33
N LEU A 163 0.52 12.18 -5.99
CA LEU A 163 -0.21 11.10 -5.30
C LEU A 163 0.72 10.21 -4.47
N GLY A 164 1.91 9.91 -4.99
CA GLY A 164 2.90 9.09 -4.31
C GLY A 164 3.44 9.77 -3.05
N GLU A 165 3.73 11.08 -3.12
CA GLU A 165 4.13 11.88 -1.96
C GLU A 165 3.03 11.91 -0.89
N GLY A 166 1.77 12.08 -1.30
CA GLY A 166 0.61 11.99 -0.42
C GLY A 166 0.50 10.63 0.27
N ALA A 167 0.70 9.54 -0.47
CA ALA A 167 0.71 8.18 0.08
C ALA A 167 1.86 7.96 1.07
N LEU A 168 3.09 8.41 0.73
CA LEU A 168 4.24 8.31 1.63
C LEU A 168 4.04 9.10 2.93
N ALA A 169 3.43 10.29 2.84
CA ALA A 169 3.09 11.09 4.01
C ALA A 169 2.06 10.39 4.91
N ALA A 170 1.01 9.81 4.33
CA ALA A 170 -0.03 9.06 5.05
C ALA A 170 0.52 7.81 5.75
N ILE A 171 1.39 7.05 5.06
CA ILE A 171 2.06 5.88 5.65
C ILE A 171 2.96 6.31 6.81
N ARG A 172 3.78 7.35 6.62
CA ARG A 172 4.71 7.84 7.66
C ARG A 172 3.95 8.33 8.90
N ALA A 173 2.89 9.09 8.73
CA ALA A 173 2.08 9.59 9.85
C ALA A 173 1.54 8.42 10.72
N ASN A 174 1.12 7.32 10.08
CA ASN A 174 0.63 6.14 10.80
C ASN A 174 1.75 5.31 11.43
N MET A 175 2.94 5.26 10.83
CA MET A 175 4.11 4.59 11.42
C MET A 175 4.64 5.29 12.68
N ASP A 176 4.65 6.63 12.67
CA ASP A 176 5.15 7.46 13.77
C ASP A 176 4.10 7.68 14.88
N GLY A 177 2.88 7.14 14.72
CA GLY A 177 1.78 7.30 15.67
C GLY A 177 1.13 8.70 15.66
N THR A 178 1.39 9.50 14.62
CA THR A 178 0.84 10.86 14.43
C THR A 178 -0.41 10.89 13.54
N GLY A 179 -0.84 9.75 13.01
CA GLY A 179 -2.10 9.60 12.28
C GLY A 179 -3.25 10.13 13.12
N ARG A 180 -3.97 11.15 12.61
CA ARG A 180 -5.04 11.83 13.35
C ARG A 180 -6.08 10.79 13.79
N SER A 181 -6.22 10.61 15.10
CA SER A 181 -7.43 10.07 15.69
C SER A 181 -8.56 11.08 15.47
N VAL A 182 -9.20 11.06 14.31
CA VAL A 182 -10.45 11.78 14.12
C VAL A 182 -11.53 10.99 14.85
N GLN A 183 -12.03 11.56 15.95
CA GLN A 183 -13.25 11.16 16.65
C GLN A 183 -14.47 11.25 15.74
#